data_AF-A0A9P7X1K0-F1
#
_entry.id   AF-A0A9P7X1K0-F1
#
_cell.length_a   1.000
_cell.length_b   1.000
_cell.length_c   1.000
_cell.angle_alpha   90.00
_cell.angle_beta   90.00
_cell.angle_gamma   90.00
#
_symmetry.space_group_name_H-M   'P 1'
#
loop_
_entity.id
_entity.type
_entity.pdbx_description
1 polymer ?
#
loop_
_entity_poly.entity_id
_entity_poly.type
_entity_poly.pdbx_seq_one_letter_code
_entity_poly.pdbx_strand_id
1 'polypeptide(L)'
;MGDPLGLHSSLNTPGHLPPQVSYIHALSTELRLQILNELDANDLLNVALMCRLWSGLAIDTAWRNLSIRLSWLLAPLMNYSSSILRDSWDAGSLPAIPDPKDILMERWQTQLDLARKITHLFIDVTWKTARAANLEKLVDPHDGPMCPNLRSLVLDIDGKEPNDEDVDSDRWTPLLPHLVGCGLENLTLQASEVSERVFQDIIDTLARIAPQIHTVVILTATEPSPDYSAFSQMRSLEVVGSVYNDTWRALASCPQLETIVIRDETDTDPDTGEYSVSFAQLRSLTISFSDEKIGQDYTFVLARLWNTEMPALQTLKVDMDLEEPSEAENEAMREDLIQVVHRCSPMLKEVQFNGLVTRCDNVT
;
A
#
# COMPACT_ATOMS: atom_id res chain seq x y z
N MET A 1 92.84 0.53 -36.69
CA MET A 1 93.04 -0.75 -35.98
C MET A 1 91.91 -0.90 -34.98
N GLY A 2 91.10 -1.96 -35.10
CA GLY A 2 90.18 -2.41 -34.05
C GLY A 2 88.70 -2.08 -34.21
N ASP A 3 88.02 -2.84 -35.07
CA ASP A 3 86.56 -3.14 -35.12
C ASP A 3 86.05 -3.84 -33.80
N PRO A 4 84.77 -4.25 -33.62
CA PRO A 4 83.46 -3.62 -33.94
C PRO A 4 82.28 -4.04 -32.97
N LEU A 5 81.03 -3.67 -33.33
CA LEU A 5 79.71 -4.32 -33.08
C LEU A 5 79.07 -4.45 -31.66
N GLY A 6 77.76 -4.15 -31.60
CA GLY A 6 76.79 -4.63 -30.59
C GLY A 6 75.58 -3.70 -30.39
N LEU A 7 74.56 -3.73 -31.25
CA LEU A 7 73.25 -4.40 -31.08
C LEU A 7 72.24 -3.71 -30.14
N HIS A 8 71.11 -3.31 -30.75
CA HIS A 8 69.73 -3.22 -30.28
C HIS A 8 69.41 -3.14 -28.77
N SER A 9 68.64 -2.10 -28.40
CA SER A 9 67.40 -2.31 -27.63
C SER A 9 66.50 -1.06 -27.68
N SER A 10 65.38 -1.22 -28.37
CA SER A 10 64.20 -0.39 -28.27
C SER A 10 63.62 -0.47 -26.85
N LEU A 11 63.51 0.67 -26.16
CA LEU A 11 62.64 0.79 -25.00
C LEU A 11 61.50 1.75 -25.35
N ASN A 12 60.35 1.13 -25.65
CA ASN A 12 59.03 1.72 -25.61
C ASN A 12 58.86 2.52 -24.32
N THR A 13 58.65 3.82 -24.44
CA THR A 13 58.01 4.61 -23.38
C THR A 13 56.53 4.20 -23.33
N PRO A 14 56.00 3.76 -22.16
CA PRO A 14 54.58 3.52 -22.02
C PRO A 14 53.85 4.85 -22.16
N GLY A 15 52.94 4.93 -23.12
CA GLY A 15 51.98 6.02 -23.20
C GLY A 15 51.17 6.05 -21.92
N HIS A 16 51.32 7.13 -21.14
CA HIS A 16 50.33 7.52 -20.16
C HIS A 16 49.05 7.89 -20.94
N LEU A 17 48.16 6.90 -21.10
CA LEU A 17 46.75 7.21 -21.32
C LEU A 17 46.30 8.09 -20.13
N PRO A 18 45.65 9.24 -20.38
CA PRO A 18 45.08 10.02 -19.28
C PRO A 18 44.15 9.10 -18.49
N PRO A 19 44.09 9.25 -17.15
CA PRO A 19 43.17 8.44 -16.35
C PRO A 19 41.77 8.67 -16.93
N GLN A 20 41.14 7.58 -17.37
CA GLN A 20 39.70 7.57 -17.63
C GLN A 20 39.01 7.79 -16.28
N VAL A 21 38.95 9.05 -15.84
CA VAL A 21 38.12 9.44 -14.72
C VAL A 21 36.69 9.29 -15.23
N SER A 22 36.06 8.21 -14.77
CA SER A 22 34.74 7.76 -15.19
C SER A 22 33.72 8.90 -15.34
N TYR A 23 33.08 8.94 -16.51
CA TYR A 23 32.10 9.92 -16.98
C TYR A 23 30.82 10.05 -16.13
N ILE A 24 30.72 9.37 -14.98
CA ILE A 24 29.54 9.36 -14.12
C ILE A 24 29.22 10.76 -13.57
N HIS A 25 30.23 11.60 -13.33
CA HIS A 25 30.01 12.99 -12.89
C HIS A 25 29.52 13.92 -14.00
N ALA A 26 29.65 13.52 -15.27
CA ALA A 26 29.20 14.30 -16.43
C ALA A 26 27.73 14.02 -16.81
N LEU A 27 27.06 13.09 -16.12
CA LEU A 27 25.65 12.78 -16.34
C LEU A 27 24.76 14.00 -16.02
N SER A 28 23.77 14.24 -16.88
CA SER A 28 22.75 15.27 -16.61
C SER A 28 21.96 14.92 -15.34
N THR A 29 21.28 15.90 -14.75
CA THR A 29 20.47 15.67 -13.56
C THR A 29 19.33 14.69 -13.83
N GLU A 30 18.75 14.75 -15.03
CA GLU A 30 17.66 13.88 -15.48
C GLU A 30 18.11 12.41 -15.56
N LEU A 31 19.27 12.13 -16.16
CA LEU A 31 19.82 10.77 -16.22
C LEU A 31 20.18 10.23 -14.83
N ARG A 32 20.67 11.10 -13.93
CA ARG A 32 20.92 10.72 -12.54
C ARG A 32 19.64 10.35 -11.81
N LEU A 33 18.57 11.12 -11.98
CA LEU A 33 17.26 10.81 -11.39
C LEU A 33 16.68 9.50 -11.95
N GLN A 34 16.82 9.24 -13.25
CA GLN A 34 16.42 7.95 -13.83
C GLN A 34 17.16 6.79 -13.19
N ILE A 35 18.49 6.88 -13.04
CA ILE A 35 19.27 5.83 -12.34
C ILE A 35 18.80 5.66 -10.90
N LEU A 36 18.62 6.76 -10.16
CA LEU A 36 18.20 6.71 -8.76
C LEU A 36 16.80 6.08 -8.57
N ASN A 37 15.88 6.32 -9.50
CA ASN A 37 14.53 5.75 -9.42
C ASN A 37 14.50 4.22 -9.58
N GLU A 38 15.55 3.62 -10.14
CA GLU A 38 15.69 2.16 -10.26
C GLU A 38 16.36 1.50 -9.04
N LEU A 39 16.85 2.31 -8.09
CA LEU A 39 17.54 1.81 -6.90
C LEU A 39 16.56 1.58 -5.75
N ASP A 40 16.84 0.57 -4.94
CA ASP A 40 16.13 0.36 -3.70
C ASP A 40 16.51 1.39 -2.61
N ALA A 41 15.77 1.34 -1.51
CA ALA A 41 15.97 2.17 -0.33
C ALA A 41 17.43 2.22 0.18
N ASN A 42 18.06 1.06 0.31
CA ASN A 42 19.39 0.95 0.90
C ASN A 42 20.44 1.47 -0.06
N ASP A 43 20.28 1.17 -1.35
CA ASP A 43 21.16 1.66 -2.41
C ASP A 43 21.07 3.18 -2.55
N LEU A 44 19.88 3.77 -2.44
CA LEU A 44 19.70 5.22 -2.42
C LEU A 44 20.46 5.87 -1.25
N LEU A 45 20.39 5.28 -0.05
CA LEU A 45 21.14 5.77 1.11
C LEU A 45 22.65 5.61 0.91
N ASN A 46 23.11 4.51 0.35
CA ASN A 46 24.52 4.29 0.01
C ASN A 46 25.03 5.32 -1.00
N VAL A 47 24.24 5.59 -2.05
CA VAL A 47 24.56 6.61 -3.06
C VAL A 47 24.59 8.01 -2.43
N ALA A 48 23.71 8.27 -1.46
CA ALA A 48 23.69 9.55 -0.75
C ALA A 48 25.00 9.82 0.03
N LEU A 49 25.70 8.77 0.45
CA LEU A 49 26.98 8.83 1.15
C LEU A 49 28.20 8.95 0.22
N MET A 50 28.05 8.66 -1.07
CA MET A 50 29.19 8.62 -2.00
C MET A 50 29.82 10.00 -2.24
N CYS A 51 29.03 10.99 -2.68
CA CYS A 51 29.52 12.35 -2.87
C CYS A 51 28.39 13.39 -2.89
N ARG A 52 28.73 14.66 -2.65
CA ARG A 52 27.76 15.78 -2.54
C ARG A 52 26.85 15.94 -3.76
N LEU A 53 27.34 15.64 -4.96
CA LEU A 53 26.58 15.79 -6.21
C LEU A 53 25.38 14.83 -6.27
N TRP A 54 25.56 13.62 -5.73
CA TRP A 54 24.53 12.60 -5.67
C TRP A 54 23.74 12.64 -4.37
N SER A 55 24.36 13.13 -3.29
CA SER A 55 23.75 13.20 -1.96
C SER A 55 22.37 13.86 -1.95
N GLY A 56 22.24 15.08 -2.47
CA GLY A 56 20.95 15.77 -2.48
C GLY A 56 19.88 15.05 -3.30
N LEU A 57 20.24 14.59 -4.51
CA LEU A 57 19.31 13.91 -5.41
C LEU A 57 18.87 12.54 -4.86
N ALA A 58 19.81 11.76 -4.33
CA ALA A 58 19.53 10.45 -3.77
C ALA A 58 18.67 10.54 -2.51
N ILE A 59 18.93 11.52 -1.64
CA ILE A 59 18.09 11.78 -0.47
C ILE A 59 16.68 12.22 -0.92
N ASP A 60 16.57 13.15 -1.87
CA ASP A 60 15.27 13.60 -2.36
C ASP A 60 14.48 12.48 -3.04
N THR A 61 15.14 11.59 -3.80
CA THR A 61 14.52 10.40 -4.37
C THR A 61 14.12 9.39 -3.29
N ALA A 62 14.97 9.17 -2.28
CA ALA A 62 14.66 8.28 -1.17
C ALA A 62 13.38 8.72 -0.44
N TRP A 63 13.24 10.00 -0.10
CA TRP A 63 12.03 10.51 0.55
C TRP A 63 10.74 10.33 -0.26
N ARG A 64 10.85 10.21 -1.59
CA ARG A 64 9.72 9.99 -2.50
C ARG A 64 9.39 8.51 -2.75
N ASN A 65 10.30 7.60 -2.40
CA ASN A 65 10.12 6.17 -2.67
C ASN A 65 9.99 5.35 -1.38
N LEU A 66 10.42 5.90 -0.24
CA LEU A 66 10.32 5.26 1.06
C LEU A 66 8.94 5.46 1.67
N SER A 67 8.37 4.38 2.20
CA SER A 67 7.27 4.47 3.16
C SER A 67 7.83 4.91 4.51
N ILE A 68 7.55 6.17 4.88
CA ILE A 68 8.06 6.77 6.11
C ILE A 68 7.03 6.60 7.21
N ARG A 69 7.47 6.07 8.36
CA ARG A 69 6.63 6.09 9.56
C ARG A 69 6.50 7.51 10.09
N LEU A 70 5.28 7.93 10.43
CA LEU A 70 5.04 9.26 11.01
C LEU A 70 5.86 9.48 12.28
N SER A 71 6.05 8.44 13.09
CA SER A 71 6.86 8.48 14.30
C SER A 71 8.35 8.73 14.00
N TRP A 72 8.89 8.23 12.88
CA TRP A 72 10.24 8.56 12.42
C TRP A 72 10.38 10.00 11.95
N LEU A 73 9.38 10.53 11.25
CA LEU A 73 9.36 11.93 10.82
C LEU A 73 9.41 12.88 12.01
N LEU A 74 8.68 12.55 13.08
CA LEU A 74 8.62 13.37 14.29
C LEU A 74 9.73 13.09 15.32
N ALA A 75 10.47 11.99 15.19
CA ALA A 75 11.51 11.62 16.16
C ALA A 75 12.52 12.75 16.47
N PRO A 76 12.97 13.59 15.51
CA PRO A 76 13.87 14.72 15.80
C PRO A 76 13.27 15.83 16.66
N LEU A 77 11.94 15.89 16.75
CA LEU A 77 11.22 16.83 17.63
C LEU A 77 11.09 16.28 19.05
N MET A 78 11.18 14.96 19.20
CA MET A 78 11.12 14.30 20.50
C MET A 78 12.50 14.43 21.18
N ASN A 79 12.51 14.83 22.44
CA ASN A 79 13.74 14.99 23.22
C ASN A 79 14.38 13.63 23.51
N TYR A 80 15.14 13.08 22.55
CA TYR A 80 15.88 11.84 22.71
C TYR A 80 17.34 12.07 23.11
N SER A 81 17.80 11.25 24.07
CA SER A 81 19.16 10.75 24.07
C SER A 81 19.24 9.62 23.03
N SER A 82 20.23 9.65 22.13
CA SER A 82 20.42 8.67 21.05
C SER A 82 20.52 7.21 21.52
N SER A 83 20.73 6.96 22.82
CA SER A 83 20.77 5.63 23.42
C SER A 83 19.41 4.96 23.62
N ILE A 84 18.30 5.72 23.61
CA ILE A 84 16.94 5.22 23.95
C ILE A 84 16.15 4.80 22.70
N LEU A 85 16.51 5.32 21.52
CA LEU A 85 15.81 5.07 20.25
C LEU A 85 15.79 3.60 19.83
N ARG A 86 16.80 2.81 20.25
CA ARG A 86 16.93 1.41 19.83
C ARG A 86 16.15 0.45 20.73
N ASP A 87 16.05 0.73 22.03
CA ASP A 87 15.45 -0.18 23.01
C ASP A 87 13.98 0.17 23.31
N SER A 88 13.54 1.43 23.13
CA SER A 88 12.15 1.84 23.42
C SER A 88 11.18 1.61 22.25
N TRP A 89 11.70 1.44 21.03
CA TRP A 89 10.88 1.22 19.84
C TRP A 89 10.25 -0.18 19.83
N ASP A 90 10.98 -1.19 20.30
CA ASP A 90 10.49 -2.56 20.45
C ASP A 90 9.57 -2.73 21.68
N ALA A 91 9.63 -1.81 22.63
CA ALA A 91 8.85 -1.85 23.88
C ALA A 91 7.45 -1.20 23.76
N GLY A 92 7.01 -0.80 22.56
CA GLY A 92 5.70 -0.20 22.32
C GLY A 92 5.48 1.18 22.98
N SER A 93 6.50 1.75 23.61
CA SER A 93 6.42 3.01 24.35
C SER A 93 7.17 4.10 23.59
N LEU A 94 6.47 4.72 22.64
CA LEU A 94 6.93 5.97 22.04
C LEU A 94 6.83 7.12 23.09
N PRO A 95 7.77 8.07 23.14
CA PRO A 95 7.66 9.24 24.02
C PRO A 95 6.49 10.14 23.61
N ALA A 96 6.02 10.97 24.54
CA ALA A 96 5.02 11.98 24.22
C ALA A 96 5.59 13.01 23.23
N ILE A 97 4.74 13.45 22.29
CA ILE A 97 5.06 14.64 21.49
C ILE A 97 5.13 15.83 22.45
N PRO A 98 6.23 16.61 22.47
CA PRO A 98 6.35 17.78 23.34
C PRO A 98 5.19 18.74 23.13
N ASP A 99 4.87 19.56 24.13
CA ASP A 99 3.91 20.66 23.95
C ASP A 99 4.44 21.55 22.80
N PRO A 100 3.59 22.03 21.88
CA PRO A 100 4.00 22.94 20.81
C PRO A 100 4.83 24.14 21.30
N LYS A 101 4.62 24.59 22.55
CA LYS A 101 5.40 25.69 23.16
C LYS A 101 6.86 25.33 23.45
N ASP A 102 7.16 24.05 23.61
CA ASP A 102 8.49 23.54 23.93
C ASP A 102 9.30 23.19 22.68
N ILE A 103 8.68 23.23 21.49
CA ILE A 103 9.33 22.93 20.22
C ILE A 103 9.93 24.21 19.64
N LEU A 104 11.25 24.19 19.39
CA LEU A 104 11.92 25.26 18.66
C LEU A 104 11.33 25.35 17.24
N MET A 105 10.79 26.52 16.89
CA MET A 105 10.06 26.70 15.64
C MET A 105 10.91 26.42 14.39
N GLU A 106 12.23 26.66 14.45
CA GLU A 106 13.18 26.28 13.40
C GLU A 106 13.25 24.76 13.16
N ARG A 107 13.19 23.95 14.24
CA ARG A 107 13.16 22.49 14.13
C ARG A 107 11.86 22.03 13.49
N TRP A 108 10.75 22.61 13.92
CA TRP A 108 9.46 22.29 13.32
C TRP A 108 9.40 22.64 11.83
N GLN A 109 9.88 23.83 11.44
CA GLN A 109 9.93 24.22 10.03
C GLN A 109 10.80 23.27 9.19
N THR A 110 11.92 22.82 9.74
CA THR A 110 12.77 21.80 9.09
C THR A 110 11.99 20.50 8.87
N GLN A 111 11.17 20.09 9.83
CA GLN A 111 10.36 18.87 9.67
C GLN A 111 9.25 19.05 8.66
N LEU A 112 8.62 20.23 8.57
CA LEU A 112 7.66 20.53 7.52
C LEU A 112 8.31 20.51 6.13
N ASP A 113 9.54 21.00 5.99
CA ASP A 113 10.28 20.97 4.73
C ASP A 113 10.61 19.53 4.29
N LEU A 114 10.86 18.63 5.24
CA LEU A 114 11.00 17.20 4.98
C LEU A 114 9.66 16.54 4.66
N ALA A 115 8.61 16.83 5.44
CA ALA A 115 7.28 16.27 5.26
C ALA A 115 6.69 16.58 3.87
N ARG A 116 6.98 17.76 3.33
CA ARG A 116 6.63 18.17 1.97
C ARG A 116 7.22 17.25 0.88
N LYS A 117 8.29 16.52 1.15
CA LYS A 117 8.91 15.60 0.19
C LYS A 117 8.31 14.19 0.24
N ILE A 118 7.58 13.88 1.29
CA ILE A 118 7.02 12.55 1.53
C ILE A 118 5.83 12.31 0.61
N THR A 119 5.86 11.16 -0.04
CA THR A 119 4.81 10.65 -0.94
C THR A 119 4.14 9.39 -0.37
N HIS A 120 4.81 8.66 0.52
CA HIS A 120 4.30 7.44 1.16
C HIS A 120 4.45 7.57 2.68
N LEU A 121 3.32 7.56 3.39
CA LEU A 121 3.28 7.71 4.85
C LEU A 121 2.63 6.48 5.48
N PHE A 122 3.25 5.98 6.55
CA PHE A 122 2.74 4.94 7.41
C PHE A 122 2.44 5.51 8.79
N ILE A 123 1.21 5.33 9.26
CA ILE A 123 0.77 5.74 10.60
C ILE A 123 0.38 4.47 11.34
N ASP A 124 1.02 4.20 12.48
CA ASP A 124 0.77 3.00 13.27
C ASP A 124 -0.10 3.24 14.50
N VAL A 125 -0.62 2.13 15.03
CA VAL A 125 -1.50 2.13 16.20
C VAL A 125 -0.81 2.60 17.49
N THR A 126 0.53 2.67 17.50
CA THR A 126 1.23 3.09 18.71
C THR A 126 0.94 4.56 19.06
N TRP A 127 0.30 5.31 18.16
CA TRP A 127 -0.17 6.68 18.33
C TRP A 127 -1.38 6.78 19.27
N LYS A 128 -1.08 6.75 20.57
CA LYS A 128 -2.06 7.01 21.64
C LYS A 128 -2.78 8.35 21.46
N THR A 129 -4.01 8.43 21.95
CA THR A 129 -4.91 9.61 21.94
C THR A 129 -4.23 10.92 22.33
N ALA A 130 -3.38 10.90 23.37
CA ALA A 130 -2.63 12.08 23.81
C ALA A 130 -1.64 12.61 22.77
N ARG A 131 -1.04 11.73 21.94
CA ARG A 131 -0.11 12.13 20.88
C ARG A 131 -0.84 12.72 19.69
N ALA A 132 -1.95 12.12 19.26
CA ALA A 132 -2.78 12.66 18.19
C ALA A 132 -3.21 14.10 18.51
N ALA A 133 -3.68 14.35 19.73
CA ALA A 133 -4.09 15.70 20.17
C ALA A 133 -2.93 16.71 20.24
N ASN A 134 -1.73 16.29 20.65
CA ASN A 134 -0.57 17.17 20.64
C ASN A 134 -0.07 17.46 19.22
N LEU A 135 -0.14 16.48 18.32
CA LEU A 135 0.18 16.68 16.92
C LEU A 135 -0.83 17.61 16.26
N GLU A 136 -2.13 17.43 16.52
CA GLU A 136 -3.18 18.33 16.05
C GLU A 136 -2.87 19.78 16.45
N LYS A 137 -2.58 20.05 17.73
CA LYS A 137 -2.20 21.39 18.20
C LYS A 137 -0.91 21.92 17.57
N LEU A 138 -0.01 21.05 17.14
CA LEU A 138 1.25 21.43 16.50
C LEU A 138 1.04 21.78 15.02
N VAL A 139 0.11 21.10 14.35
CA VAL A 139 -0.18 21.29 12.93
C VAL A 139 -1.27 22.35 12.71
N ASP A 140 -2.21 22.53 13.64
CA ASP A 140 -3.32 23.50 13.55
C ASP A 140 -2.88 24.94 13.21
N PRO A 141 -1.76 25.48 13.74
CA PRO A 141 -1.27 26.80 13.35
C PRO A 141 -0.80 26.90 11.89
N HIS A 142 -0.62 25.77 11.21
CA HIS A 142 -0.17 25.72 9.82
C HIS A 142 -1.37 25.64 8.88
N ASP A 143 -1.41 26.58 7.94
CA ASP A 143 -2.42 26.61 6.89
C ASP A 143 -2.11 25.52 5.85
N GLY A 144 -2.82 24.39 5.97
CA GLY A 144 -2.78 23.28 5.03
C GLY A 144 -2.14 22.00 5.56
N PRO A 145 -2.09 20.94 4.72
CA PRO A 145 -1.63 19.63 5.13
C PRO A 145 -0.12 19.60 5.33
N MET A 146 0.33 18.85 6.34
CA MET A 146 1.74 18.60 6.64
C MET A 146 2.45 17.87 5.50
N CYS A 147 1.78 16.90 4.87
CA CYS A 147 2.28 16.12 3.75
C CYS A 147 1.47 16.43 2.46
N PRO A 148 1.66 17.60 1.83
CA PRO A 148 0.87 18.02 0.66
C PRO A 148 1.09 17.17 -0.59
N ASN A 149 2.24 16.49 -0.70
CA ASN A 149 2.60 15.65 -1.85
C ASN A 149 2.34 14.15 -1.59
N LEU A 150 1.59 13.83 -0.54
CA LEU A 150 1.27 12.46 -0.18
C LEU A 150 0.43 11.78 -1.27
N ARG A 151 0.86 10.60 -1.72
CA ARG A 151 0.23 9.77 -2.76
C ARG A 151 -0.25 8.43 -2.22
N SER A 152 0.41 7.92 -1.17
CA SER A 152 0.06 6.67 -0.51
C SER A 152 0.01 6.85 1.00
N LEU A 153 -1.05 6.35 1.62
CA LEU A 153 -1.24 6.38 3.06
C LEU A 153 -1.56 4.96 3.55
N VAL A 154 -0.83 4.52 4.57
CA VAL A 154 -1.16 3.32 5.32
C VAL A 154 -1.56 3.74 6.73
N LEU A 155 -2.78 3.42 7.12
CA LEU A 155 -3.31 3.63 8.47
C LEU A 155 -3.49 2.28 9.14
N ASP A 156 -2.67 2.01 10.14
CA ASP A 156 -2.83 0.91 11.06
C ASP A 156 -3.46 1.46 12.35
N ILE A 157 -4.73 1.09 12.57
CA ILE A 157 -5.55 1.55 13.70
C ILE A 157 -5.91 0.37 14.62
N ASP A 158 -5.18 -0.75 14.55
CA ASP A 158 -5.39 -1.96 15.36
C ASP A 158 -4.93 -1.79 16.80
N GLY A 159 -5.82 -1.30 17.67
CA GLY A 159 -5.44 -0.87 19.01
C GLY A 159 -6.28 -1.42 20.15
N LYS A 160 -6.11 -2.69 20.51
CA LYS A 160 -6.36 -3.11 21.90
C LYS A 160 -5.19 -2.72 22.78
N GLU A 161 -5.38 -1.68 23.59
CA GLU A 161 -4.77 -1.73 24.92
C GLU A 161 -5.65 -2.65 25.78
N PRO A 162 -5.10 -3.75 26.34
CA PRO A 162 -5.90 -4.76 27.04
C PRO A 162 -6.62 -4.26 28.32
N ASN A 163 -6.47 -2.99 28.70
CA ASN A 163 -6.96 -2.44 29.96
C ASN A 163 -7.57 -1.03 29.88
N ASP A 164 -7.70 -0.43 28.70
CA ASP A 164 -8.15 0.97 28.57
C ASP A 164 -9.49 1.00 27.80
N GLU A 165 -10.60 0.92 28.55
CA GLU A 165 -11.98 0.86 28.02
C GLU A 165 -12.42 2.17 27.32
N ASP A 166 -11.58 3.21 27.32
CA ASP A 166 -11.92 4.59 26.90
C ASP A 166 -10.99 5.17 25.82
N VAL A 167 -10.30 4.34 25.02
CA VAL A 167 -9.53 4.88 23.88
C VAL A 167 -10.51 5.36 22.80
N ASP A 168 -10.84 6.67 22.87
CA ASP A 168 -11.54 7.45 21.84
C ASP A 168 -10.85 7.25 20.48
N SER A 169 -11.30 6.24 19.75
CA SER A 169 -10.92 5.96 18.38
C SER A 169 -11.42 7.07 17.41
N ASP A 170 -12.32 7.94 17.89
CA ASP A 170 -12.81 9.18 17.26
C ASP A 170 -11.71 10.24 16.98
N ARG A 171 -10.50 10.12 17.51
CA ARG A 171 -9.46 11.17 17.41
C ARG A 171 -8.59 11.15 16.16
N TRP A 172 -8.69 10.11 15.33
CA TRP A 172 -8.00 10.10 14.03
C TRP A 172 -8.66 11.05 13.04
N THR A 173 -9.99 11.09 13.03
CA THR A 173 -10.80 11.86 12.10
C THR A 173 -10.44 13.36 12.07
N PRO A 174 -10.25 14.05 13.22
CA PRO A 174 -9.80 15.46 13.22
C PRO A 174 -8.38 15.66 12.68
N LEU A 175 -7.49 14.69 12.85
CA LEU A 175 -6.08 14.82 12.47
C LEU A 175 -5.84 14.61 10.96
N LEU A 176 -6.63 13.75 10.31
CA LEU A 176 -6.45 13.39 8.89
C LEU A 176 -6.41 14.60 7.94
N PRO A 177 -7.29 15.61 8.04
CA PRO A 177 -7.23 16.82 7.21
C PRO A 177 -5.92 17.62 7.35
N HIS A 178 -5.25 17.52 8.50
CA HIS A 178 -3.99 18.21 8.76
C HIS A 178 -2.77 17.44 8.27
N LEU A 179 -2.90 16.12 8.05
CA LEU A 179 -1.81 15.29 7.56
C LEU A 179 -1.85 15.13 6.04
N VAL A 180 -3.05 14.95 5.49
CA VAL A 180 -3.26 14.45 4.13
C VAL A 180 -3.75 15.58 3.22
N GLY A 181 -3.05 15.76 2.09
CA GLY A 181 -3.50 16.64 1.02
C GLY A 181 -4.44 15.96 0.02
N CYS A 182 -5.01 16.75 -0.88
CA CYS A 182 -5.96 16.26 -1.89
C CYS A 182 -5.38 15.35 -2.98
N GLY A 183 -4.06 15.15 -2.97
CA GLY A 183 -3.33 14.32 -3.94
C GLY A 183 -3.18 12.84 -3.55
N LEU A 184 -3.80 12.40 -2.46
CA LEU A 184 -3.73 10.99 -2.04
C LEU A 184 -4.48 10.10 -3.04
N GLU A 185 -3.80 9.04 -3.50
CA GLU A 185 -4.23 8.15 -4.59
C GLU A 185 -4.44 6.71 -4.09
N ASN A 186 -3.61 6.27 -3.15
CA ASN A 186 -3.59 4.92 -2.61
C ASN A 186 -3.79 4.93 -1.10
N LEU A 187 -4.69 4.08 -0.62
CA LEU A 187 -5.03 3.94 0.79
C LEU A 187 -4.90 2.48 1.21
N THR A 188 -4.23 2.23 2.33
CA THR A 188 -4.27 0.94 3.03
C THR A 188 -4.79 1.17 4.44
N LEU A 189 -5.84 0.44 4.81
CA LEU A 189 -6.44 0.48 6.14
C LEU A 189 -6.29 -0.88 6.80
N GLN A 190 -5.81 -0.89 8.04
CA GLN A 190 -5.78 -2.06 8.90
C GLN A 190 -6.54 -1.72 10.18
N ALA A 191 -7.66 -2.42 10.43
CA ALA A 191 -8.64 -2.05 11.44
C ALA A 191 -9.43 -3.24 11.99
N SER A 192 -8.77 -4.26 12.51
CA SER A 192 -9.34 -5.50 13.04
C SER A 192 -10.25 -5.31 14.26
N GLU A 193 -10.03 -4.27 15.06
CA GLU A 193 -10.69 -4.09 16.37
C GLU A 193 -11.35 -2.71 16.53
N VAL A 194 -11.61 -2.03 15.41
CA VAL A 194 -12.20 -0.69 15.40
C VAL A 194 -13.72 -0.78 15.20
N SER A 195 -14.48 0.05 15.93
CA SER A 195 -15.92 0.13 15.74
C SER A 195 -16.27 0.59 14.32
N GLU A 196 -17.35 0.04 13.75
CA GLU A 196 -17.87 0.42 12.42
C GLU A 196 -18.00 1.93 12.25
N ARG A 197 -18.55 2.62 13.25
CA ARG A 197 -18.76 4.06 13.21
C ARG A 197 -17.45 4.82 12.98
N VAL A 198 -16.39 4.45 13.69
CA VAL A 198 -15.08 5.12 13.55
C VAL A 198 -14.47 4.79 12.20
N PHE A 199 -14.59 3.53 11.76
CA PHE A 199 -14.12 3.14 10.44
C PHE A 199 -14.82 3.97 9.35
N GLN A 200 -16.14 4.11 9.43
CA GLN A 200 -16.92 4.94 8.50
C GLN A 200 -16.52 6.41 8.58
N ASP A 201 -16.34 6.97 9.77
CA ASP A 201 -15.92 8.37 9.95
C ASP A 201 -14.55 8.65 9.30
N ILE A 202 -13.63 7.67 9.36
CA ILE A 202 -12.33 7.72 8.67
C ILE A 202 -12.53 7.68 7.15
N ILE A 203 -13.35 6.76 6.64
CA ILE A 203 -13.66 6.62 5.21
C ILE A 203 -14.26 7.93 4.68
N ASP A 204 -15.30 8.46 5.33
CA ASP A 204 -15.98 9.70 4.96
C ASP A 204 -15.03 10.89 4.96
N THR A 205 -14.16 10.95 5.96
CA THR A 205 -13.16 12.02 6.07
C THR A 205 -12.12 11.95 4.96
N LEU A 206 -11.59 10.75 4.68
CA LEU A 206 -10.61 10.53 3.61
C LEU A 206 -11.24 10.80 2.24
N ALA A 207 -12.45 10.30 1.98
CA ALA A 207 -13.18 10.55 0.74
C ALA A 207 -13.41 12.05 0.50
N ARG A 208 -13.69 12.81 1.56
CA ARG A 208 -13.88 14.26 1.48
C ARG A 208 -12.58 15.03 1.21
N ILE A 209 -11.48 14.69 1.89
CA ILE A 209 -10.22 15.43 1.76
C ILE A 209 -9.38 14.99 0.55
N ALA A 210 -9.53 13.73 0.14
CA ALA A 210 -8.77 13.08 -0.91
C ALA A 210 -9.69 12.35 -1.90
N PRO A 211 -10.46 13.09 -2.73
CA PRO A 211 -11.41 12.49 -3.68
C PRO A 211 -10.73 11.73 -4.84
N GLN A 212 -9.39 11.76 -4.94
CA GLN A 212 -8.60 11.10 -6.00
C GLN A 212 -8.22 9.66 -5.66
N ILE A 213 -8.55 9.18 -4.45
CA ILE A 213 -8.26 7.80 -4.05
C ILE A 213 -8.90 6.84 -5.06
N HIS A 214 -8.05 6.04 -5.70
CA HIS A 214 -8.46 5.07 -6.71
C HIS A 214 -8.04 3.64 -6.36
N THR A 215 -7.10 3.47 -5.43
CA THR A 215 -6.66 2.16 -4.93
C THR A 215 -6.90 2.10 -3.43
N VAL A 216 -7.65 1.11 -2.97
CA VAL A 216 -7.91 0.87 -1.55
C VAL A 216 -7.50 -0.56 -1.21
N VAL A 217 -6.81 -0.74 -0.10
CA VAL A 217 -6.45 -2.04 0.48
C VAL A 217 -6.97 -2.09 1.91
N ILE A 218 -7.64 -3.16 2.29
CA ILE A 218 -8.23 -3.34 3.62
C ILE A 218 -7.69 -4.64 4.18
N LEU A 219 -6.90 -4.55 5.26
CA LEU A 219 -6.17 -5.70 5.80
C LEU A 219 -6.95 -6.49 6.85
N THR A 220 -8.16 -6.06 7.20
CA THR A 220 -9.12 -6.76 8.06
C THR A 220 -10.50 -6.13 7.90
N ALA A 221 -11.50 -6.92 7.51
CA ALA A 221 -12.88 -6.44 7.43
C ALA A 221 -13.56 -6.50 8.81
N THR A 222 -14.09 -5.39 9.29
CA THR A 222 -14.98 -5.35 10.45
C THR A 222 -16.43 -5.51 10.03
N GLU A 223 -17.24 -6.15 10.87
CA GLU A 223 -18.69 -6.12 10.77
C GLU A 223 -19.28 -4.98 11.61
N PRO A 224 -20.29 -4.26 11.11
CA PRO A 224 -20.74 -4.18 9.71
C PRO A 224 -19.73 -3.48 8.79
N SER A 225 -19.87 -3.72 7.50
CA SER A 225 -18.95 -3.18 6.51
C SER A 225 -19.27 -1.73 6.12
N PRO A 226 -18.24 -0.90 5.97
CA PRO A 226 -18.37 0.52 5.63
C PRO A 226 -18.85 0.75 4.19
N ASP A 227 -19.38 1.94 3.95
CA ASP A 227 -19.77 2.40 2.63
C ASP A 227 -18.55 2.86 1.82
N TYR A 228 -17.98 1.93 1.05
CA TYR A 228 -16.87 2.22 0.14
C TYR A 228 -17.25 3.11 -1.06
N SER A 229 -18.55 3.30 -1.33
CA SER A 229 -19.01 4.14 -2.43
C SER A 229 -18.67 5.63 -2.24
N ALA A 230 -18.29 6.01 -1.01
CA ALA A 230 -17.70 7.31 -0.69
C ALA A 230 -16.48 7.63 -1.60
N PHE A 231 -15.70 6.62 -1.98
CA PHE A 231 -14.58 6.78 -2.92
C PHE A 231 -15.05 6.74 -4.37
N SER A 232 -15.59 7.85 -4.86
CA SER A 232 -16.15 7.95 -6.22
C SER A 232 -15.19 7.64 -7.37
N GLN A 233 -13.87 7.69 -7.15
CA GLN A 233 -12.82 7.39 -8.13
C GLN A 233 -12.17 6.01 -7.92
N MET A 234 -12.67 5.20 -6.97
CA MET A 234 -12.11 3.87 -6.68
C MET A 234 -12.21 2.94 -7.88
N ARG A 235 -11.04 2.44 -8.31
CA ARG A 235 -10.89 1.50 -9.43
C ARG A 235 -10.40 0.13 -8.99
N SER A 236 -9.62 0.08 -7.93
CA SER A 236 -9.04 -1.15 -7.40
C SER A 236 -9.32 -1.25 -5.92
N LEU A 237 -9.85 -2.39 -5.49
CA LEU A 237 -10.00 -2.74 -4.10
C LEU A 237 -9.32 -4.07 -3.82
N GLU A 238 -8.56 -4.12 -2.74
CA GLU A 238 -8.09 -5.36 -2.13
C GLU A 238 -8.66 -5.48 -0.72
N VAL A 239 -9.25 -6.62 -0.40
CA VAL A 239 -9.75 -6.96 0.93
C VAL A 239 -9.06 -8.22 1.40
N VAL A 240 -8.54 -8.20 2.63
CA VAL A 240 -7.99 -9.36 3.33
C VAL A 240 -8.91 -9.69 4.50
N GLY A 241 -9.40 -10.92 4.55
CA GLY A 241 -10.43 -11.38 5.48
C GLY A 241 -11.79 -11.53 4.82
N SER A 242 -12.85 -11.58 5.61
CA SER A 242 -14.21 -11.92 5.19
C SER A 242 -14.93 -10.78 4.46
N VAL A 243 -15.54 -11.08 3.32
CA VAL A 243 -16.45 -10.17 2.62
C VAL A 243 -17.88 -10.65 2.82
N TYR A 244 -18.67 -9.90 3.58
CA TYR A 244 -20.08 -10.20 3.82
C TYR A 244 -20.95 -9.76 2.65
N ASN A 245 -22.20 -10.23 2.61
CA ASN A 245 -23.16 -9.86 1.57
C ASN A 245 -23.42 -8.34 1.53
N ASP A 246 -23.50 -7.69 2.68
CA ASP A 246 -23.68 -6.24 2.76
C ASP A 246 -22.47 -5.50 2.17
N THR A 247 -21.25 -5.97 2.48
CA THR A 247 -20.00 -5.51 1.86
C THR A 247 -20.07 -5.66 0.34
N TRP A 248 -20.43 -6.84 -0.15
CA TRP A 248 -20.50 -7.15 -1.58
C TRP A 248 -21.48 -6.22 -2.31
N ARG A 249 -22.64 -5.92 -1.71
CA ARG A 249 -23.62 -4.96 -2.25
C ARG A 249 -23.10 -3.52 -2.25
N ALA A 250 -22.41 -3.11 -1.18
CA ALA A 250 -21.78 -1.79 -1.12
C ALA A 250 -20.72 -1.64 -2.21
N LEU A 251 -19.90 -2.67 -2.45
CA LEU A 251 -18.89 -2.70 -3.51
C LEU A 251 -19.49 -2.59 -4.91
N ALA A 252 -20.61 -3.26 -5.17
CA ALA A 252 -21.31 -3.14 -6.44
C ALA A 252 -21.85 -1.73 -6.72
N SER A 253 -22.03 -0.93 -5.67
CA SER A 253 -22.44 0.47 -5.78
C SER A 253 -21.29 1.41 -6.20
N CYS A 254 -20.04 0.90 -6.28
CA CYS A 254 -18.88 1.68 -6.69
C CYS A 254 -18.81 1.77 -8.23
N PRO A 255 -19.05 2.95 -8.84
CA PRO A 255 -19.32 3.05 -10.28
C PRO A 255 -18.08 2.87 -11.17
N GLN A 256 -16.88 3.01 -10.61
CA GLN A 256 -15.59 2.97 -11.33
C GLN A 256 -14.79 1.70 -10.99
N LEU A 257 -15.32 0.79 -10.18
CA LEU A 257 -14.58 -0.36 -9.67
C LEU A 257 -14.29 -1.36 -10.81
N GLU A 258 -13.02 -1.50 -11.16
CA GLU A 258 -12.52 -2.33 -12.26
C GLU A 258 -11.85 -3.63 -11.76
N THR A 259 -11.26 -3.59 -10.56
CA THR A 259 -10.50 -4.71 -10.00
C THR A 259 -10.90 -4.93 -8.54
N ILE A 260 -11.20 -6.19 -8.21
CA ILE A 260 -11.38 -6.65 -6.84
C ILE A 260 -10.43 -7.81 -6.58
N VAL A 261 -9.71 -7.74 -5.47
CA VAL A 261 -8.90 -8.82 -4.92
C VAL A 261 -9.41 -9.13 -3.52
N ILE A 262 -9.79 -10.37 -3.28
CA ILE A 262 -10.17 -10.86 -1.96
C ILE A 262 -9.14 -11.91 -1.56
N ARG A 263 -8.52 -11.74 -0.39
CA ARG A 263 -7.60 -12.72 0.18
C ARG A 263 -8.09 -13.19 1.54
N ASP A 264 -7.76 -14.42 1.88
CA ASP A 264 -8.04 -15.00 3.18
C ASP A 264 -9.54 -14.92 3.54
N GLU A 265 -10.39 -15.06 2.51
CA GLU A 265 -11.84 -15.03 2.67
C GLU A 265 -12.26 -16.17 3.58
N THR A 266 -12.89 -15.85 4.71
CA THR A 266 -13.42 -16.86 5.63
C THR A 266 -14.89 -17.13 5.36
N ASP A 267 -15.33 -18.36 5.61
CA ASP A 267 -16.69 -18.83 5.34
C ASP A 267 -17.72 -17.92 6.02
N THR A 268 -18.48 -17.20 5.19
CA THR A 268 -19.62 -16.41 5.60
C THR A 268 -20.82 -17.00 4.88
N ASP A 269 -21.74 -17.58 5.65
CA ASP A 269 -22.96 -18.23 5.14
C ASP A 269 -23.61 -17.31 4.10
N PRO A 270 -23.55 -17.64 2.80
CA PRO A 270 -24.10 -16.79 1.77
C PRO A 270 -25.61 -16.85 1.96
N ASP A 271 -26.18 -15.82 2.59
CA ASP A 271 -27.62 -15.68 2.72
C ASP A 271 -28.25 -15.96 1.35
N THR A 272 -28.92 -17.11 1.24
CA THR A 272 -29.39 -17.70 -0.03
C THR A 272 -30.56 -16.92 -0.64
N GLY A 273 -30.85 -15.74 -0.11
CA GLY A 273 -31.84 -14.82 -0.63
C GLY A 273 -31.54 -14.42 -2.08
N GLU A 274 -32.59 -14.32 -2.88
CA GLU A 274 -32.56 -13.80 -4.25
C GLU A 274 -32.19 -12.32 -4.25
N TYR A 275 -30.89 -12.01 -4.20
CA TYR A 275 -30.38 -10.66 -4.42
C TYR A 275 -29.51 -10.68 -5.67
N SER A 276 -29.99 -10.03 -6.73
CA SER A 276 -29.18 -9.78 -7.92
C SER A 276 -28.33 -8.53 -7.65
N VAL A 277 -27.01 -8.72 -7.67
CA VAL A 277 -26.02 -7.64 -7.56
C VAL A 277 -25.36 -7.47 -8.92
N SER A 278 -25.02 -6.24 -9.32
CA SER A 278 -24.41 -5.99 -10.63
C SER A 278 -23.17 -5.11 -10.53
N PHE A 279 -22.04 -5.62 -11.01
CA PHE A 279 -20.79 -4.88 -11.16
C PHE A 279 -20.60 -4.46 -12.61
N ALA A 280 -21.05 -3.25 -12.95
CA ALA A 280 -21.10 -2.79 -14.33
C ALA A 280 -19.71 -2.64 -15.00
N GLN A 281 -18.66 -2.31 -14.23
CA GLN A 281 -17.32 -2.01 -14.74
C GLN A 281 -16.24 -3.00 -14.32
N LEU A 282 -16.58 -4.01 -13.50
CA LEU A 282 -15.59 -4.96 -12.99
C LEU A 282 -15.00 -5.78 -14.13
N ARG A 283 -13.68 -5.71 -14.28
CA ARG A 283 -12.90 -6.40 -15.33
C ARG A 283 -12.10 -7.56 -14.78
N SER A 284 -11.66 -7.46 -13.52
CA SER A 284 -10.85 -8.49 -12.86
C SER A 284 -11.37 -8.79 -11.47
N LEU A 285 -11.58 -10.06 -11.18
CA LEU A 285 -11.91 -10.57 -9.85
C LEU A 285 -10.91 -11.66 -9.46
N THR A 286 -10.25 -11.48 -8.31
CA THR A 286 -9.38 -12.48 -7.72
C THR A 286 -9.91 -12.84 -6.34
N ILE A 287 -10.04 -14.12 -6.04
CA ILE A 287 -10.42 -14.64 -4.73
C ILE A 287 -9.38 -15.68 -4.33
N SER A 288 -8.73 -15.52 -3.17
CA SER A 288 -7.74 -16.47 -2.68
C SER A 288 -7.99 -16.86 -1.23
N PHE A 289 -7.74 -18.12 -0.90
CA PHE A 289 -7.94 -18.70 0.43
C PHE A 289 -6.61 -19.19 0.99
N SER A 290 -6.29 -18.84 2.24
CA SER A 290 -5.07 -19.29 2.93
C SER A 290 -5.32 -20.30 4.06
N ASP A 291 -6.57 -20.51 4.47
CA ASP A 291 -6.92 -21.49 5.51
C ASP A 291 -7.41 -22.81 4.88
N GLU A 292 -6.64 -23.87 5.13
CA GLU A 292 -6.90 -25.26 4.72
C GLU A 292 -8.29 -25.76 5.15
N LYS A 293 -8.88 -25.21 6.23
CA LYS A 293 -10.20 -25.63 6.74
C LYS A 293 -11.37 -24.99 6.01
N ILE A 294 -11.16 -23.82 5.42
CA ILE A 294 -12.20 -23.02 4.75
C ILE A 294 -12.26 -23.35 3.26
N GLY A 295 -11.14 -23.83 2.69
CA GLY A 295 -11.09 -24.36 1.32
C GLY A 295 -12.02 -25.55 1.04
N GLN A 296 -12.69 -26.13 2.04
CA GLN A 296 -13.51 -27.33 1.83
C GLN A 296 -14.89 -27.06 1.20
N ASP A 297 -15.37 -25.82 1.17
CA ASP A 297 -16.69 -25.52 0.59
C ASP A 297 -16.66 -24.35 -0.41
N TYR A 298 -16.14 -24.58 -1.62
CA TYR A 298 -16.21 -23.57 -2.71
C TYR A 298 -17.64 -23.22 -3.16
N THR A 299 -18.69 -23.85 -2.62
CA THR A 299 -20.06 -23.59 -3.06
C THR A 299 -20.54 -22.18 -2.69
N PHE A 300 -19.99 -21.55 -1.64
CA PHE A 300 -20.31 -20.14 -1.36
C PHE A 300 -19.75 -19.21 -2.44
N VAL A 301 -18.57 -19.51 -3.00
CA VAL A 301 -18.00 -18.75 -4.12
C VAL A 301 -18.93 -18.88 -5.31
N LEU A 302 -19.36 -20.11 -5.64
CA LEU A 302 -20.32 -20.35 -6.71
C LEU A 302 -21.64 -19.60 -6.47
N ALA A 303 -22.20 -19.67 -5.26
CA ALA A 303 -23.45 -19.01 -4.91
C ALA A 303 -23.34 -17.47 -5.05
N ARG A 304 -22.23 -16.88 -4.59
CA ARG A 304 -21.97 -15.45 -4.74
C ARG A 304 -21.83 -15.05 -6.20
N LEU A 305 -21.05 -15.78 -6.98
CA LEU A 305 -20.86 -15.52 -8.41
C LEU A 305 -22.16 -15.71 -9.21
N TRP A 306 -22.96 -16.72 -8.87
CA TRP A 306 -24.24 -17.00 -9.53
C TRP A 306 -25.25 -15.87 -9.39
N ASN A 307 -25.25 -15.22 -8.22
CA ASN A 307 -26.14 -14.10 -7.91
C ASN A 307 -25.56 -12.73 -8.30
N THR A 308 -24.41 -12.71 -8.98
CA THR A 308 -23.71 -11.47 -9.35
C THR A 308 -23.56 -11.34 -10.86
N GLU A 309 -24.15 -10.29 -11.43
CA GLU A 309 -23.93 -9.88 -12.81
C GLU A 309 -22.61 -9.11 -12.94
N MET A 310 -21.75 -9.53 -13.86
CA MET A 310 -20.46 -8.86 -14.09
C MET A 310 -20.20 -8.74 -15.60
N PRO A 311 -21.00 -7.92 -16.31
CA PRO A 311 -21.01 -7.91 -17.77
C PRO A 311 -19.67 -7.57 -18.43
N ALA A 312 -18.81 -6.83 -17.72
CA ALA A 312 -17.49 -6.39 -18.20
C ALA A 312 -16.33 -7.30 -17.77
N LEU A 313 -16.60 -8.37 -17.00
CA LEU A 313 -15.56 -9.22 -16.42
C LEU A 313 -14.78 -9.92 -17.53
N GLN A 314 -13.44 -9.83 -17.46
CA GLN A 314 -12.52 -10.43 -18.43
C GLN A 314 -11.67 -11.51 -17.81
N THR A 315 -11.29 -11.34 -16.54
CA THR A 315 -10.41 -12.25 -15.81
C THR A 315 -11.01 -12.63 -14.47
N LEU A 316 -11.15 -13.93 -14.23
CA LEU A 316 -11.48 -14.48 -12.92
C LEU A 316 -10.32 -15.36 -12.45
N LYS A 317 -9.84 -15.12 -11.23
CA LYS A 317 -8.84 -15.97 -10.58
C LYS A 317 -9.37 -16.46 -9.24
N VAL A 318 -9.33 -17.76 -9.03
CA VAL A 318 -9.72 -18.41 -7.78
C VAL A 318 -8.57 -19.33 -7.35
N ASP A 319 -7.91 -18.99 -6.25
CA ASP A 319 -6.84 -19.79 -5.67
C ASP A 319 -7.28 -20.34 -4.32
N MET A 320 -7.43 -21.65 -4.22
CA MET A 320 -7.79 -22.38 -3.02
C MET A 320 -6.61 -23.22 -2.56
N ASP A 321 -6.21 -23.06 -1.30
CA ASP A 321 -5.27 -23.97 -0.66
C ASP A 321 -6.02 -25.24 -0.22
N LEU A 322 -6.05 -26.24 -1.10
CA LEU A 322 -6.72 -27.52 -0.90
C LEU A 322 -5.68 -28.60 -0.55
N GLU A 323 -5.91 -29.40 0.50
CA GLU A 323 -5.13 -30.61 0.75
C GLU A 323 -5.36 -31.62 -0.40
N GLU A 324 -4.39 -31.71 -1.32
CA GLU A 324 -4.31 -32.71 -2.39
C GLU A 324 -5.63 -33.02 -3.12
N PRO A 325 -6.34 -32.01 -3.66
CA PRO A 325 -7.53 -32.27 -4.47
C PRO A 325 -7.13 -33.14 -5.66
N SER A 326 -7.93 -34.17 -5.95
CA SER A 326 -7.67 -34.96 -7.14
C SER A 326 -7.78 -34.07 -8.38
N GLU A 327 -7.02 -34.39 -9.43
CA GLU A 327 -7.08 -33.66 -10.71
C GLU A 327 -8.52 -33.61 -11.26
N ALA A 328 -9.32 -34.66 -11.03
CA ALA A 328 -10.71 -34.72 -11.41
C ALA A 328 -11.62 -33.78 -10.61
N GLU A 329 -11.37 -33.60 -9.31
CA GLU A 329 -12.11 -32.65 -8.48
C GLU A 329 -11.80 -31.20 -8.87
N ASN A 330 -10.51 -30.86 -9.04
CA ASN A 330 -10.09 -29.55 -9.53
C ASN A 330 -10.71 -29.22 -10.89
N GLU A 331 -10.73 -30.19 -11.80
CA GLU A 331 -11.34 -30.04 -13.13
C GLU A 331 -12.85 -29.81 -13.04
N ALA A 332 -13.56 -30.59 -12.20
CA ALA A 332 -15.00 -30.43 -12.00
C ALA A 332 -15.36 -29.06 -11.39
N MET A 333 -14.65 -28.65 -10.34
CA MET A 333 -14.84 -27.33 -9.70
C MET A 333 -14.58 -26.18 -10.68
N ARG A 334 -13.54 -26.31 -11.50
CA ARG A 334 -13.21 -25.33 -12.54
C ARG A 334 -14.32 -25.25 -13.58
N GLU A 335 -14.86 -26.38 -14.02
CA GLU A 335 -15.94 -26.42 -14.99
C GLU A 335 -17.23 -25.81 -14.44
N ASP A 336 -17.55 -26.07 -13.17
CA ASP A 336 -18.67 -25.43 -12.47
C ASP A 336 -18.50 -23.90 -12.39
N LEU A 337 -17.29 -23.42 -12.05
CA LEU A 337 -16.97 -21.99 -12.07
C LEU A 337 -17.15 -21.38 -13.46
N ILE A 338 -16.65 -22.04 -14.51
CA ILE A 338 -16.80 -21.57 -15.90
C ILE A 338 -18.27 -21.48 -16.27
N GLN A 339 -19.08 -22.50 -15.96
CA GLN A 339 -20.53 -22.51 -16.27
C GLN A 339 -21.29 -21.40 -15.54
N VAL A 340 -21.02 -21.20 -14.24
CA VAL A 340 -21.62 -20.13 -13.43
C VAL A 340 -21.27 -18.76 -14.00
N VAL A 341 -19.99 -18.52 -14.31
CA VAL A 341 -19.51 -17.19 -14.68
C VAL A 341 -19.84 -16.85 -16.12
N HIS A 342 -19.83 -17.80 -17.06
CA HIS A 342 -20.25 -17.57 -18.45
C HIS A 342 -21.68 -17.06 -18.56
N ARG A 343 -22.57 -17.52 -17.67
CA ARG A 343 -23.95 -17.05 -17.62
C ARG A 343 -24.04 -15.55 -17.31
N CYS A 344 -23.16 -15.05 -16.43
CA CYS A 344 -23.25 -13.70 -15.88
C CYS A 344 -22.18 -12.73 -16.42
N SER A 345 -21.22 -13.23 -17.21
CA SER A 345 -20.03 -12.50 -17.69
C SER A 345 -19.71 -12.83 -19.16
N PRO A 346 -20.43 -12.24 -20.13
CA PRO A 346 -20.25 -12.53 -21.56
C PRO A 346 -18.89 -12.09 -22.12
N MET A 347 -18.12 -11.25 -21.41
CA MET A 347 -16.81 -10.77 -21.83
C MET A 347 -15.63 -11.56 -21.25
N LEU A 348 -15.91 -12.67 -20.54
CA LEU A 348 -14.90 -13.49 -19.88
C LEU A 348 -13.93 -14.06 -20.91
N LYS A 349 -12.64 -13.82 -20.71
CA LYS A 349 -11.55 -14.29 -21.57
C LYS A 349 -10.71 -15.37 -20.89
N GLU A 350 -10.55 -15.25 -19.58
CA GLU A 350 -9.64 -16.09 -18.81
C GLU A 350 -10.24 -16.44 -17.45
N VAL A 351 -10.20 -17.73 -17.13
CA VAL A 351 -10.48 -18.26 -15.78
C VAL A 351 -9.23 -18.99 -15.32
N GLN A 352 -8.70 -18.58 -14.17
CA GLN A 352 -7.60 -19.25 -13.49
C GLN A 352 -8.10 -19.91 -12.20
N PHE A 353 -7.85 -21.20 -12.04
CA PHE A 353 -8.19 -21.96 -10.84
C PHE A 353 -6.96 -22.72 -10.33
N ASN A 354 -6.49 -22.44 -9.12
CA ASN A 354 -5.30 -23.08 -8.51
C ASN A 354 -4.07 -23.08 -9.42
N GLY A 355 -3.80 -21.94 -10.07
CA GLY A 355 -2.71 -21.83 -11.03
C GLY A 355 -2.99 -22.34 -12.45
N LEU A 356 -4.05 -23.15 -12.67
CA LEU A 356 -4.44 -23.65 -14.00
C LEU A 356 -5.25 -22.60 -14.75
N VAL A 357 -4.81 -22.25 -15.97
CA VAL A 357 -5.40 -21.19 -16.79
C VAL A 357 -6.23 -21.80 -17.92
N THR A 358 -7.50 -21.39 -18.01
CA THR A 358 -8.41 -21.73 -19.10
C THR A 358 -8.80 -20.46 -19.87
N ARG A 359 -8.61 -20.46 -21.19
CA ARG A 359 -9.08 -19.38 -22.06
C ARG A 359 -10.50 -19.69 -22.57
N CYS A 360 -11.41 -18.76 -22.35
CA CYS A 360 -12.83 -18.88 -22.70
C CYS A 360 -13.13 -18.64 -24.19
N ASP A 361 -12.12 -18.27 -24.98
CA ASP A 361 -12.23 -18.04 -26.44
C ASP A 361 -12.76 -19.26 -27.25
N ASN A 362 -12.87 -20.44 -26.61
CA ASN A 362 -13.31 -21.70 -27.22
C ASN A 362 -14.66 -22.25 -26.69
N VAL A 363 -15.37 -21.52 -25.82
CA VAL A 363 -16.64 -21.97 -25.24
C VAL A 363 -17.80 -21.26 -25.94
N THR A 364 -18.26 -21.83 -27.06
CA THR A 364 -19.49 -21.43 -27.77
C THR A 364 -20.42 -22.60 -27.96
#